data_AF-A0A959RZK8-F1
#
_entry.id   AF-A0A959RZK8-F1
#
_cell.length_a   1.000
_cell.length_b   1.000
_cell.length_c   1.000
_cell.angle_alpha   90.00
_cell.angle_beta   90.00
_cell.angle_gamma   90.00
#
_symmetry.space_group_name_H-M   'P 1'
#
loop_
_entity.id
_entity.type
_entity.pdbx_description
1 polymer ?
#
loop_
_entity_poly.entity_id
_entity_poly.type
_entity_poly.pdbx_seq_one_letter_code
_entity_poly.pdbx_strand_id
1 'polypeptide(L)'
;MKMHARIIVFLFFILLISYPFLLSHAQAKTNDEIKELVQKFKTQSRGPYKAIRWFCPDGSTVPPDQRCPEPGGVQRAQYKDEVVSLAKTNKIYLGQILSATKLEDFLDEQNQYSRLKQYQIESYLKLIDNGWVNQKAKFYRGAIQVEDEQNWGRSFLQEILAKDKLVSENFYLIRSAANDIPHKGDTKNAEKVRAISKTLSDTIPSFMSLRVKLHRNTEKKDIQSVKQYVKDNNKKLTEDQKKEFVKLVDEMNKMYAPIELGFLTKLIKPLPKDSEVKTKTQNFINSKKSLGELSEIDYNTLSDILLKIRTETLKYKKGNTRLDLLDLSLTLENILFTELNTWAPKTLSELLKKNYCLAQTLAGIGNLELWEWEKVKLTLTANSVDKKNIDELIQVNELSKRIIEWSANMIRSTYGNELNLFLGFEPIAHGFIDDKIRASVLLFYGNTVSQLNEFVMKEIGQKNEVLNLANQNQIKGLNPGYAKGELVVIKG
;
A
#
# COMPACT_ATOMS: atom_id res chain seq x y z
N MET A 1 46.02 22.65 -51.47
CA MET A 1 45.07 23.41 -50.61
C MET A 1 43.59 23.28 -50.99
N LYS A 2 43.16 23.37 -52.26
CA LYS A 2 41.73 23.32 -52.63
C LYS A 2 41.01 21.98 -52.38
N MET A 3 41.71 20.86 -52.38
CA MET A 3 41.11 19.53 -52.16
C MET A 3 40.79 19.24 -50.69
N HIS A 4 41.63 19.72 -49.76
CA HIS A 4 41.44 19.53 -48.32
C HIS A 4 40.27 20.38 -47.79
N ALA A 5 40.08 21.59 -48.33
CA ALA A 5 38.93 22.43 -48.00
C ALA A 5 37.59 21.79 -48.41
N ARG A 6 37.55 21.07 -49.53
CA ARG A 6 36.33 20.36 -49.99
C ARG A 6 35.98 19.15 -49.12
N ILE A 7 36.98 18.42 -48.63
CA ILE A 7 36.76 17.27 -47.74
C ILE A 7 36.27 17.72 -46.35
N ILE A 8 36.81 18.82 -45.81
CA ILE A 8 36.38 19.37 -44.52
C ILE A 8 34.93 19.87 -44.59
N VAL A 9 34.55 20.56 -45.68
CA VAL A 9 33.16 21.01 -45.88
C VAL A 9 32.20 19.82 -46.02
N PHE A 10 32.61 18.75 -46.71
CA PHE A 10 31.79 17.54 -46.87
C PHE A 10 31.61 16.78 -45.54
N LEU A 11 32.65 16.68 -44.72
CA LEU A 11 32.58 16.10 -43.36
C LEU A 11 31.71 16.94 -42.42
N PHE A 12 31.78 18.28 -42.50
CA PHE A 12 30.91 19.18 -41.74
C PHE A 12 29.44 19.04 -42.16
N PHE A 13 29.18 18.85 -43.46
CA PHE A 13 27.83 18.65 -43.99
C PHE A 13 27.23 17.28 -43.56
N ILE A 14 28.05 16.22 -43.53
CA ILE A 14 27.63 14.91 -42.98
C ILE A 14 27.35 15.01 -41.47
N LEU A 15 28.18 15.75 -40.71
CA LEU A 15 27.94 15.97 -39.28
C LEU A 15 26.63 16.75 -39.03
N LEU A 16 26.36 17.79 -39.82
CA LEU A 16 25.14 18.61 -39.75
C LEU A 16 23.86 17.86 -40.18
N ILE A 17 23.95 16.91 -41.11
CA ILE A 17 22.80 16.08 -41.53
C ILE A 17 22.57 14.89 -40.58
N SER A 18 23.60 14.42 -39.88
CA SER A 18 23.49 13.34 -38.89
C SER A 18 23.02 13.79 -37.50
N TYR A 19 23.13 15.08 -37.17
CA TYR A 19 22.75 15.62 -35.86
C TYR A 19 21.23 15.64 -35.56
N PRO A 20 20.32 15.95 -36.50
CA PRO A 20 18.88 15.91 -36.22
C PRO A 20 18.33 14.48 -36.12
N PHE A 21 18.99 13.49 -36.71
CA PHE A 21 18.58 12.09 -36.62
C PHE A 21 18.86 11.45 -35.25
N LEU A 22 19.77 12.02 -34.46
CA LEU A 22 20.09 11.53 -33.11
C LEU A 22 19.21 12.13 -32.01
N LEU A 23 18.34 13.10 -32.33
CA LEU A 23 17.52 13.83 -31.35
C LEU A 23 16.00 13.76 -31.63
N SER A 24 15.50 12.75 -32.34
CA SER A 24 14.07 12.40 -32.28
C SER A 24 13.74 11.71 -30.96
N HIS A 25 13.82 12.45 -29.85
CA HIS A 25 13.11 12.05 -28.64
C HIS A 25 11.62 12.31 -28.90
N ALA A 26 10.82 11.25 -28.92
CA ALA A 26 9.37 11.38 -29.00
C ALA A 26 8.90 12.36 -27.90
N GLN A 27 8.14 13.38 -28.29
CA GLN A 27 7.69 14.44 -27.39
C GLN A 27 6.87 13.83 -26.24
N ALA A 28 7.13 14.30 -25.01
CA ALA A 28 6.35 13.90 -23.85
C ALA A 28 4.87 14.28 -24.05
N LYS A 29 3.97 13.35 -23.73
CA LYS A 29 2.52 13.58 -23.82
C LYS A 29 2.07 14.61 -22.80
N THR A 30 1.12 15.46 -23.17
CA THR A 30 0.46 16.38 -22.24
C THR A 30 -0.46 15.62 -21.29
N ASN A 31 -0.82 16.27 -20.17
CA ASN A 31 -1.76 15.70 -19.21
C ASN A 31 -3.14 15.37 -19.84
N ASP A 32 -3.61 16.20 -20.78
CA ASP A 32 -4.87 15.95 -21.49
C ASP A 32 -4.78 14.73 -22.39
N GLU A 33 -3.68 14.56 -23.14
CA GLU A 33 -3.45 13.36 -23.95
C GLU A 33 -3.37 12.08 -23.09
N ILE A 34 -2.74 12.16 -21.91
CA ILE A 34 -2.64 11.03 -20.98
C ILE A 34 -4.02 10.70 -20.41
N LYS A 35 -4.80 11.71 -20.04
CA LYS A 35 -6.18 11.56 -19.56
C LYS A 35 -7.06 10.87 -20.61
N GLU A 36 -6.98 11.29 -21.86
CA GLU A 36 -7.69 10.64 -22.97
C GLU A 36 -7.26 9.17 -23.14
N LEU A 37 -5.96 8.89 -23.03
CA LEU A 37 -5.41 7.53 -23.11
C LEU A 37 -5.93 6.63 -21.97
N VAL A 38 -5.97 7.16 -20.74
CA VAL A 38 -6.53 6.47 -19.58
C VAL A 38 -8.02 6.16 -19.79
N GLN A 39 -8.82 7.11 -20.25
CA GLN A 39 -10.25 6.91 -20.54
C GLN A 39 -10.46 5.88 -21.66
N LYS A 40 -9.62 5.92 -22.70
CA LYS A 40 -9.61 4.90 -23.76
C LYS A 40 -9.36 3.50 -23.17
N PHE A 41 -8.39 3.33 -22.27
CA PHE A 41 -8.12 2.02 -21.67
C PHE A 41 -9.23 1.53 -20.73
N LYS A 42 -9.86 2.42 -19.95
CA LYS A 42 -11.01 2.06 -19.09
C LYS A 42 -12.13 1.37 -19.88
N THR A 43 -12.37 1.79 -21.12
CA THR A 43 -13.47 1.29 -21.96
C THR A 43 -13.12 0.08 -22.84
N GLN A 44 -11.84 -0.24 -23.00
CA GLN A 44 -11.37 -1.32 -23.88
C GLN A 44 -11.34 -2.67 -23.19
N SER A 45 -11.77 -3.73 -23.88
CA SER A 45 -11.83 -5.10 -23.34
C SER A 45 -10.48 -5.63 -22.82
N ARG A 46 -9.37 -5.15 -23.40
CA ARG A 46 -7.99 -5.47 -22.99
C ARG A 46 -7.28 -4.31 -22.29
N GLY A 47 -7.91 -3.15 -22.12
CA GLY A 47 -7.31 -1.98 -21.46
C GLY A 47 -5.92 -1.64 -22.00
N PRO A 48 -4.87 -1.56 -21.16
CA PRO A 48 -3.49 -1.25 -21.57
C PRO A 48 -2.79 -2.40 -22.32
N TYR A 49 -3.43 -3.56 -22.48
CA TYR A 49 -2.81 -4.78 -23.00
C TYR A 49 -3.17 -5.04 -24.48
N LYS A 50 -2.20 -5.60 -25.21
CA LYS A 50 -2.27 -5.90 -26.66
C LYS A 50 -2.71 -7.35 -26.91
N ALA A 51 -1.90 -8.31 -26.48
CA ALA A 51 -2.13 -9.74 -26.66
C ALA A 51 -1.47 -10.56 -25.54
N ILE A 52 -1.90 -11.81 -25.34
CA ILE A 52 -1.19 -12.76 -24.46
C ILE A 52 -0.05 -13.38 -25.26
N ARG A 53 1.13 -13.47 -24.64
CA ARG A 53 2.33 -14.08 -25.21
C ARG A 53 3.07 -14.87 -24.14
N TRP A 54 3.88 -15.83 -24.58
CA TRP A 54 4.94 -16.40 -23.77
C TRP A 54 6.19 -15.54 -23.91
N PHE A 55 6.77 -15.16 -22.78
CA PHE A 55 8.05 -14.48 -22.69
C PHE A 55 9.09 -15.48 -22.22
N CYS A 56 9.99 -15.87 -23.11
CA CYS A 56 10.89 -16.99 -22.90
C CYS A 56 12.23 -16.56 -22.29
N PRO A 57 12.95 -17.47 -21.59
CA PRO A 57 14.22 -17.15 -20.95
C PRO A 57 15.31 -16.65 -21.90
N ASP A 58 15.28 -17.11 -23.16
CA ASP A 58 16.17 -16.69 -24.25
C ASP A 58 15.87 -15.27 -24.80
N GLY A 59 14.88 -14.58 -24.23
CA GLY A 59 14.42 -13.26 -24.66
C GLY A 59 13.44 -13.29 -25.84
N SER A 60 13.15 -14.47 -26.42
CA SER A 60 12.13 -14.58 -27.47
C SER A 60 10.71 -14.39 -26.90
N THR A 61 9.79 -13.98 -27.78
CA THR A 61 8.37 -13.86 -27.44
C THR A 61 7.55 -14.66 -28.44
N VAL A 62 6.86 -15.70 -27.96
CA VAL A 62 6.08 -16.61 -28.82
C VAL A 62 4.57 -16.50 -28.56
N PRO A 63 3.72 -16.81 -29.55
CA PRO A 63 2.28 -16.98 -29.37
C PRO A 63 1.90 -17.94 -28.22
N PRO A 64 0.71 -17.79 -27.60
CA PRO A 64 0.30 -18.60 -26.45
C PRO A 64 0.07 -20.09 -26.75
N ASP A 65 -0.14 -20.44 -28.01
CA ASP A 65 -0.27 -21.81 -28.56
C ASP A 65 1.08 -22.49 -28.83
N GLN A 66 2.18 -21.74 -28.77
CA GLN A 66 3.54 -22.27 -28.87
C GLN A 66 4.17 -22.46 -27.49
N ARG A 67 5.22 -23.28 -27.43
CA ARG A 67 6.04 -23.45 -26.21
C ARG A 67 7.33 -22.67 -26.37
N CYS A 68 7.83 -22.12 -25.25
CA CYS A 68 9.18 -21.58 -25.23
C CYS A 68 10.20 -22.67 -25.57
N PRO A 69 11.30 -22.33 -26.26
CA PRO A 69 12.39 -23.27 -26.53
C PRO A 69 12.97 -23.88 -25.26
N GLU A 70 13.02 -23.10 -24.18
CA GLU A 70 13.48 -23.53 -22.86
C GLU A 70 12.37 -23.42 -21.79
N PRO A 71 12.34 -24.34 -20.80
CA PRO A 71 11.45 -24.23 -19.65
C PRO A 71 11.69 -22.94 -18.85
N GLY A 72 10.64 -22.40 -18.23
CA GLY A 72 10.73 -21.20 -17.38
C GLY A 72 10.22 -19.92 -18.03
N GLY A 73 9.64 -20.01 -19.23
CA GLY A 73 8.90 -18.88 -19.82
C GLY A 73 7.69 -18.49 -18.97
N VAL A 74 7.30 -17.21 -19.03
CA VAL A 74 6.16 -16.64 -18.31
C VAL A 74 5.08 -16.24 -19.30
N GLN A 75 3.85 -16.73 -19.12
CA GLN A 75 2.71 -16.35 -19.95
C GLN A 75 2.00 -15.14 -19.35
N ARG A 76 1.99 -14.02 -20.06
CA ARG A 76 1.33 -12.78 -19.60
C ARG A 76 0.90 -11.91 -20.76
N ALA A 77 0.22 -10.81 -20.45
CA ALA A 77 -0.08 -9.78 -21.43
C ALA A 77 1.18 -9.03 -21.88
N GLN A 78 1.22 -8.74 -23.19
CA GLN A 78 2.07 -7.73 -23.79
C GLN A 78 1.37 -6.36 -23.70
N TYR A 79 2.13 -5.31 -23.42
CA TYR A 79 1.63 -3.94 -23.44
C TYR A 79 1.31 -3.45 -24.85
N LYS A 80 0.36 -2.51 -24.93
CA LYS A 80 0.16 -1.71 -26.14
C LYS A 80 1.33 -0.75 -26.37
N ASP A 81 1.55 -0.40 -27.63
CA ASP A 81 2.68 0.45 -28.02
C ASP A 81 2.54 1.85 -27.41
N GLU A 82 1.31 2.35 -27.22
CA GLU A 82 1.04 3.60 -26.51
C GLU A 82 1.50 3.56 -25.03
N VAL A 83 1.35 2.42 -24.35
CA VAL A 83 1.77 2.25 -22.94
C VAL A 83 3.29 2.21 -22.85
N VAL A 84 3.93 1.48 -23.76
CA VAL A 84 5.40 1.42 -23.83
C VAL A 84 5.99 2.80 -24.15
N SER A 85 5.37 3.54 -25.07
CA SER A 85 5.78 4.90 -25.41
C SER A 85 5.63 5.85 -24.21
N LEU A 86 4.50 5.77 -23.50
CA LEU A 86 4.24 6.60 -22.33
C LEU A 86 5.27 6.36 -21.21
N ALA A 87 5.62 5.10 -20.94
CA ALA A 87 6.65 4.76 -19.96
C ALA A 87 8.03 5.34 -20.32
N LYS A 88 8.36 5.41 -21.63
CA LYS A 88 9.64 5.97 -22.10
C LYS A 88 9.68 7.49 -22.05
N THR A 89 8.60 8.14 -22.50
CA THR A 89 8.54 9.60 -22.72
C THR A 89 8.15 10.39 -21.49
N ASN A 90 7.19 9.88 -20.71
CA ASN A 90 6.63 10.56 -19.54
C ASN A 90 7.00 9.90 -18.21
N LYS A 91 7.65 8.73 -18.22
CA LYS A 91 7.90 7.91 -17.02
C LYS A 91 6.63 7.54 -16.26
N ILE A 92 5.50 7.41 -16.97
CA ILE A 92 4.22 6.96 -16.41
C ILE A 92 4.01 5.50 -16.80
N TYR A 93 3.83 4.64 -15.79
CA TYR A 93 3.72 3.20 -15.97
C TYR A 93 2.28 2.76 -15.70
N LEU A 94 1.52 2.47 -16.76
CA LEU A 94 0.09 2.10 -16.67
C LEU A 94 -0.13 0.59 -16.68
N GLY A 95 -0.94 0.09 -15.74
CA GLY A 95 -1.37 -1.31 -15.70
C GLY A 95 -0.18 -2.25 -15.49
N GLN A 96 0.64 -1.93 -14.49
CA GLN A 96 1.90 -2.62 -14.26
C GLN A 96 1.69 -4.14 -14.01
N ILE A 97 2.51 -4.94 -14.67
CA ILE A 97 2.64 -6.40 -14.52
C ILE A 97 4.03 -6.60 -13.95
N LEU A 98 4.12 -7.09 -12.72
CA LEU A 98 5.39 -7.18 -12.01
C LEU A 98 6.31 -8.19 -12.67
N SER A 99 5.78 -9.37 -13.02
CA SER A 99 6.48 -10.42 -13.77
C SER A 99 6.97 -9.99 -15.16
N ALA A 100 6.56 -8.82 -15.65
CA ALA A 100 7.05 -8.23 -16.89
C ALA A 100 8.26 -7.31 -16.73
N THR A 101 8.68 -7.04 -15.50
CA THR A 101 9.56 -5.92 -15.16
C THR A 101 10.82 -6.43 -14.48
N LYS A 102 11.98 -5.88 -14.82
CA LYS A 102 13.21 -6.18 -14.07
C LYS A 102 13.15 -5.58 -12.67
N LEU A 103 13.80 -6.20 -11.70
CA LEU A 103 13.71 -5.79 -10.29
C LEU A 103 14.26 -4.36 -10.11
N GLU A 104 15.33 -4.00 -10.81
CA GLU A 104 15.96 -2.68 -10.75
C GLU A 104 15.10 -1.61 -11.43
N ASP A 105 14.52 -1.96 -12.59
CA ASP A 105 13.61 -1.06 -13.33
C ASP A 105 12.34 -0.77 -12.53
N PHE A 106 11.87 -1.72 -11.71
CA PHE A 106 10.72 -1.52 -10.83
C PHE A 106 11.09 -0.73 -9.58
N LEU A 107 12.24 -1.03 -8.96
CA LEU A 107 12.75 -0.27 -7.83
C LEU A 107 12.95 1.19 -8.21
N ASP A 108 13.51 1.46 -9.39
CA ASP A 108 13.66 2.79 -9.98
C ASP A 108 14.41 3.78 -9.08
N GLU A 109 15.48 3.29 -8.43
CA GLU A 109 16.28 4.06 -7.45
C GLU A 109 16.83 5.37 -8.05
N GLN A 110 17.20 5.35 -9.33
CA GLN A 110 17.72 6.52 -10.05
C GLN A 110 16.70 7.66 -10.18
N ASN A 111 15.39 7.35 -10.14
CA ASN A 111 14.31 8.32 -10.20
C ASN A 111 13.54 8.36 -8.86
N GLN A 112 14.26 8.25 -7.74
CA GLN A 112 13.69 8.33 -6.39
C GLN A 112 12.54 7.32 -6.16
N TYR A 113 12.69 6.11 -6.70
CA TYR A 113 11.72 5.03 -6.59
C TYR A 113 10.36 5.32 -7.23
N SER A 114 10.35 6.16 -8.28
CA SER A 114 9.11 6.65 -8.89
C SER A 114 8.19 5.53 -9.34
N ARG A 115 8.71 4.55 -10.10
CA ARG A 115 7.87 3.45 -10.59
C ARG A 115 7.22 2.61 -9.47
N LEU A 116 7.96 2.30 -8.40
CA LEU A 116 7.45 1.60 -7.23
C LEU A 116 6.30 2.40 -6.58
N LYS A 117 6.51 3.70 -6.36
CA LYS A 117 5.49 4.58 -5.77
C LYS A 117 4.25 4.69 -6.66
N GLN A 118 4.45 4.80 -7.98
CA GLN A 118 3.35 4.77 -8.95
C GLN A 118 2.56 3.45 -8.86
N TYR A 119 3.20 2.30 -8.66
CA TYR A 119 2.50 1.02 -8.48
C TYR A 119 1.55 1.04 -7.28
N GLN A 120 1.95 1.69 -6.19
CA GLN A 120 1.12 1.82 -4.98
C GLN A 120 -0.05 2.79 -5.20
N ILE A 121 0.18 3.89 -5.93
CA ILE A 121 -0.89 4.81 -6.37
C ILE A 121 -1.87 4.09 -7.31
N GLU A 122 -1.36 3.30 -8.28
CA GLU A 122 -2.22 2.49 -9.14
C GLU A 122 -3.05 1.49 -8.34
N SER A 123 -2.47 0.88 -7.30
CA SER A 123 -3.15 -0.10 -6.46
C SER A 123 -4.32 0.54 -5.71
N TYR A 124 -4.12 1.75 -5.19
CA TYR A 124 -5.20 2.58 -4.65
C TYR A 124 -6.28 2.89 -5.70
N LEU A 125 -5.88 3.36 -6.89
CA LEU A 125 -6.83 3.69 -7.96
C LEU A 125 -7.64 2.47 -8.40
N LYS A 126 -7.02 1.30 -8.50
CA LYS A 126 -7.70 0.03 -8.80
C LYS A 126 -8.76 -0.29 -7.75
N LEU A 127 -8.50 -0.01 -6.48
CA LEU A 127 -9.43 -0.23 -5.37
C LEU A 127 -10.65 0.71 -5.45
N ILE A 128 -10.43 2.01 -5.64
CA ILE A 128 -11.49 3.03 -5.59
C ILE A 128 -12.25 3.22 -6.92
N ASP A 129 -11.64 2.87 -8.05
CA ASP A 129 -12.19 3.09 -9.40
C ASP A 129 -12.41 1.75 -10.16
N ASN A 130 -12.86 0.72 -9.44
CA ASN A 130 -13.34 -0.54 -10.03
C ASN A 130 -12.33 -1.20 -11.00
N GLY A 131 -11.04 -1.15 -10.68
CA GLY A 131 -9.93 -1.63 -11.51
C GLY A 131 -9.24 -0.55 -12.35
N TRP A 132 -9.67 0.71 -12.26
CA TRP A 132 -9.06 1.89 -12.90
C TRP A 132 -8.81 1.68 -14.40
N VAL A 133 -7.59 1.87 -14.92
CA VAL A 133 -7.24 1.60 -16.34
C VAL A 133 -7.61 0.19 -16.82
N ASN A 134 -7.84 -0.75 -15.89
CA ASN A 134 -8.28 -2.10 -16.13
C ASN A 134 -9.78 -2.33 -15.85
N GLN A 135 -10.64 -1.30 -15.84
CA GLN A 135 -12.07 -1.44 -15.53
C GLN A 135 -12.75 -2.59 -16.30
N LYS A 136 -12.53 -2.70 -17.62
CA LYS A 136 -12.94 -3.88 -18.41
C LYS A 136 -11.86 -4.96 -18.48
N ALA A 137 -10.59 -4.57 -18.54
CA ALA A 137 -9.46 -5.50 -18.71
C ALA A 137 -9.17 -6.40 -17.49
N LYS A 138 -9.76 -6.12 -16.32
CA LYS A 138 -9.71 -7.01 -15.16
C LYS A 138 -10.32 -8.39 -15.46
N PHE A 139 -11.13 -8.51 -16.52
CA PHE A 139 -11.66 -9.77 -17.02
C PHE A 139 -10.84 -10.40 -18.17
N TYR A 140 -9.77 -9.75 -18.65
CA TYR A 140 -9.00 -10.17 -19.82
C TYR A 140 -8.05 -11.35 -19.55
N ARG A 141 -8.57 -12.58 -19.52
CA ARG A 141 -7.89 -13.82 -19.09
C ARG A 141 -6.46 -13.98 -19.61
N GLY A 142 -5.59 -14.48 -18.74
CA GLY A 142 -4.18 -14.74 -19.04
C GLY A 142 -3.28 -13.49 -19.02
N ALA A 143 -3.84 -12.30 -18.76
CA ALA A 143 -3.04 -11.07 -18.72
C ALA A 143 -1.98 -11.05 -17.61
N ILE A 144 -2.31 -11.63 -16.46
CA ILE A 144 -1.46 -11.70 -15.26
C ILE A 144 -1.69 -13.08 -14.63
N GLN A 145 -0.61 -13.78 -14.29
CA GLN A 145 -0.64 -15.01 -13.50
C GLN A 145 -0.26 -14.67 -12.07
N VAL A 146 -1.09 -15.05 -11.10
CA VAL A 146 -0.89 -14.62 -9.71
C VAL A 146 0.36 -15.26 -9.12
N GLU A 147 0.64 -16.50 -9.51
CA GLU A 147 1.80 -17.26 -9.05
C GLU A 147 3.12 -16.62 -9.53
N ASP A 148 3.15 -16.14 -10.78
CA ASP A 148 4.32 -15.43 -11.32
C ASP A 148 4.51 -14.06 -10.66
N GLU A 149 3.43 -13.31 -10.41
CA GLU A 149 3.51 -12.04 -9.67
C GLU A 149 3.96 -12.24 -8.22
N GLN A 150 3.50 -13.30 -7.54
CA GLN A 150 3.90 -13.65 -6.17
C GLN A 150 5.37 -14.05 -6.11
N ASN A 151 5.84 -14.88 -7.05
CA ASN A 151 7.24 -15.30 -7.13
C ASN A 151 8.15 -14.11 -7.42
N TRP A 152 7.73 -13.25 -8.34
CA TRP A 152 8.43 -12.00 -8.65
C TRP A 152 8.48 -11.08 -7.42
N GLY A 153 7.33 -10.84 -6.77
CA GLY A 153 7.22 -9.95 -5.63
C GLY A 153 8.02 -10.42 -4.43
N ARG A 154 8.06 -11.74 -4.19
CA ARG A 154 8.92 -12.35 -3.18
C ARG A 154 10.39 -12.11 -3.50
N SER A 155 10.81 -12.34 -4.75
CA SER A 155 12.20 -12.14 -5.17
C SER A 155 12.61 -10.67 -5.04
N PHE A 156 11.75 -9.75 -5.49
CA PHE A 156 11.93 -8.31 -5.36
C PHE A 156 12.13 -7.88 -3.91
N LEU A 157 11.19 -8.22 -3.03
CA LEU A 157 11.25 -7.83 -1.62
C LEU A 157 12.49 -8.41 -0.93
N GLN A 158 12.83 -9.68 -1.21
CA GLN A 158 14.03 -10.30 -0.65
C GLN A 158 15.31 -9.60 -1.10
N GLU A 159 15.40 -9.18 -2.36
CA GLU A 159 16.56 -8.47 -2.87
C GLU A 159 16.71 -7.08 -2.23
N ILE A 160 15.65 -6.28 -2.22
CA ILE A 160 15.73 -4.91 -1.67
C ILE A 160 15.95 -4.92 -0.16
N LEU A 161 15.36 -5.90 0.55
CA LEU A 161 15.52 -6.03 1.99
C LEU A 161 16.93 -6.49 2.37
N ALA A 162 17.69 -7.12 1.48
CA ALA A 162 19.09 -7.43 1.73
C ALA A 162 19.99 -6.18 1.75
N LYS A 163 19.53 -5.03 1.23
CA LYS A 163 20.30 -3.79 1.11
C LYS A 163 20.11 -2.90 2.34
N ASP A 164 21.07 -2.91 3.27
CA ASP A 164 20.99 -2.18 4.55
C ASP A 164 20.63 -0.71 4.41
N LYS A 165 21.35 0.02 3.53
CA LYS A 165 21.14 1.46 3.31
C LYS A 165 19.72 1.75 2.84
N LEU A 166 19.23 0.96 1.90
CA LEU A 166 17.88 1.09 1.34
C LEU A 166 16.84 0.91 2.45
N VAL A 167 16.99 -0.13 3.29
CA VAL A 167 16.09 -0.40 4.42
C VAL A 167 16.13 0.70 5.48
N SER A 168 17.32 1.21 5.84
CA SER A 168 17.45 2.26 6.85
C SER A 168 16.86 3.60 6.40
N GLU A 169 17.05 3.97 5.14
CA GLU A 169 16.65 5.28 4.62
C GLU A 169 15.19 5.32 4.14
N ASN A 170 14.61 4.16 3.79
CA ASN A 170 13.30 4.09 3.12
C ASN A 170 12.35 3.09 3.80
N PHE A 171 12.47 2.90 5.12
CA PHE A 171 11.71 1.90 5.86
C PHE A 171 10.19 1.99 5.61
N TYR A 172 9.62 3.21 5.68
CA TYR A 172 8.20 3.41 5.44
C TYR A 172 7.76 3.00 4.03
N LEU A 173 8.52 3.40 3.00
CA LEU A 173 8.25 3.04 1.61
C LEU A 173 8.34 1.53 1.40
N ILE A 174 9.39 0.88 1.90
CA ILE A 174 9.61 -0.56 1.73
C ILE A 174 8.56 -1.38 2.47
N ARG A 175 8.20 -0.98 3.70
CA ARG A 175 7.12 -1.64 4.45
C ARG A 175 5.78 -1.46 3.74
N SER A 176 5.52 -0.27 3.19
CA SER A 176 4.33 -0.02 2.37
C SER A 176 4.33 -0.86 1.09
N ALA A 177 5.49 -1.04 0.45
CA ALA A 177 5.65 -1.90 -0.72
C ALA A 177 5.38 -3.37 -0.38
N ALA A 178 5.85 -3.86 0.77
CA ALA A 178 5.55 -5.21 1.25
C ALA A 178 4.04 -5.40 1.49
N ASN A 179 3.29 -4.37 1.87
CA ASN A 179 1.83 -4.45 1.97
C ASN A 179 1.15 -4.59 0.59
N ASP A 180 1.65 -3.86 -0.41
CA ASP A 180 0.97 -3.69 -1.70
C ASP A 180 1.43 -4.73 -2.77
N ILE A 181 2.63 -5.29 -2.64
CA ILE A 181 3.21 -6.26 -3.57
C ILE A 181 2.79 -7.69 -3.18
N PRO A 182 2.21 -8.48 -4.09
CA PRO A 182 1.89 -9.87 -3.82
C PRO A 182 3.18 -10.69 -3.65
N HIS A 183 3.31 -11.41 -2.53
CA HIS A 183 4.48 -12.25 -2.23
C HIS A 183 4.19 -13.38 -1.22
N LYS A 184 3.08 -13.26 -0.48
CA LYS A 184 2.54 -14.31 0.37
C LYS A 184 1.86 -15.30 -0.55
N GLY A 185 2.53 -16.43 -0.79
CA GLY A 185 1.97 -17.53 -1.57
C GLY A 185 0.54 -17.84 -1.15
N ASP A 186 -0.24 -18.43 -2.05
CA ASP A 186 -1.66 -18.68 -1.78
C ASP A 186 -1.90 -19.34 -0.42
N THR A 187 -2.88 -18.80 0.32
CA THR A 187 -3.43 -19.56 1.44
C THR A 187 -4.11 -20.81 0.87
N LYS A 188 -4.08 -21.93 1.60
CA LYS A 188 -4.86 -23.13 1.22
C LYS A 188 -6.32 -22.80 0.91
N ASN A 189 -6.86 -21.74 1.50
CA ASN A 189 -8.23 -21.27 1.26
C ASN A 189 -8.34 -20.54 -0.09
N ALA A 190 -7.35 -19.75 -0.51
CA ALA A 190 -7.29 -19.13 -1.83
C ALA A 190 -7.21 -20.18 -2.96
N GLU A 191 -6.38 -21.22 -2.78
CA GLU A 191 -6.30 -22.35 -3.72
C GLU A 191 -7.65 -23.06 -3.85
N LYS A 192 -8.33 -23.31 -2.72
CA LYS A 192 -9.66 -23.93 -2.70
C LYS A 192 -10.71 -23.03 -3.36
N VAL A 193 -10.70 -21.72 -3.11
CA VAL A 193 -11.59 -20.77 -3.78
C VAL A 193 -11.36 -20.78 -5.29
N ARG A 194 -10.10 -20.82 -5.75
CA ARG A 194 -9.76 -20.96 -7.18
C ARG A 194 -10.21 -22.30 -7.76
N ALA A 195 -10.03 -23.40 -7.04
CA ALA A 195 -10.43 -24.73 -7.48
C ALA A 195 -11.95 -24.87 -7.60
N ILE A 196 -12.70 -24.48 -6.55
CA ILE A 196 -14.16 -24.53 -6.53
C ILE A 196 -14.75 -23.59 -7.58
N SER A 197 -14.23 -22.35 -7.68
CA SER A 197 -14.70 -21.40 -8.69
C SER A 197 -14.43 -21.87 -10.12
N LYS A 198 -13.33 -22.59 -10.37
CA LYS A 198 -13.05 -23.25 -11.66
C LYS A 198 -14.11 -24.30 -11.97
N THR A 199 -14.35 -25.25 -11.07
CA THR A 199 -15.36 -26.32 -11.24
C THR A 199 -16.75 -25.74 -11.50
N LEU A 200 -17.15 -24.71 -10.76
CA LEU A 200 -18.41 -24.00 -10.98
C LEU A 200 -18.46 -23.33 -12.35
N SER A 201 -17.36 -22.72 -12.80
CA SER A 201 -17.33 -22.04 -14.10
C SER A 201 -17.30 -22.98 -15.30
N ASP A 202 -16.72 -24.17 -15.15
CA ASP A 202 -16.67 -25.20 -16.20
C ASP A 202 -18.08 -25.75 -16.48
N THR A 203 -18.95 -25.78 -15.47
CA THR A 203 -20.34 -26.24 -15.59
C THR A 203 -21.36 -25.10 -15.75
N ILE A 204 -20.98 -23.86 -15.46
CA ILE A 204 -21.85 -22.68 -15.52
C ILE A 204 -21.15 -21.54 -16.29
N PRO A 205 -21.30 -21.49 -17.62
CA PRO A 205 -20.63 -20.47 -18.45
C PRO A 205 -20.95 -19.02 -18.06
N SER A 206 -22.12 -18.74 -17.48
CA SER A 206 -22.47 -17.40 -16.98
C SER A 206 -21.72 -17.00 -15.70
N PHE A 207 -21.16 -17.94 -14.94
CA PHE A 207 -20.35 -17.66 -13.74
C PHE A 207 -18.90 -17.28 -14.08
N MET A 208 -18.52 -17.49 -15.33
CA MET A 208 -17.16 -17.39 -15.85
C MET A 208 -16.56 -15.99 -15.65
N SER A 209 -17.36 -14.92 -15.69
CA SER A 209 -16.92 -13.55 -15.40
C SER A 209 -16.52 -13.34 -13.94
N LEU A 210 -17.32 -13.86 -12.98
CA LEU A 210 -16.99 -13.82 -11.56
C LEU A 210 -15.78 -14.69 -11.24
N ARG A 211 -15.68 -15.87 -11.86
CA ARG A 211 -14.49 -16.74 -11.72
C ARG A 211 -13.20 -16.03 -12.11
N VAL A 212 -13.18 -15.21 -13.16
CA VAL A 212 -11.96 -14.45 -13.53
C VAL A 212 -11.55 -13.50 -12.42
N LYS A 213 -12.54 -12.86 -11.77
CA LYS A 213 -12.28 -11.96 -10.65
C LYS A 213 -11.71 -12.72 -9.45
N LEU A 214 -12.39 -13.78 -9.02
CA LEU A 214 -11.96 -14.66 -7.90
C LEU A 214 -10.62 -15.35 -8.16
N HIS A 215 -10.24 -15.53 -9.43
CA HIS A 215 -8.94 -16.11 -9.77
C HIS A 215 -7.79 -15.11 -9.65
N ARG A 216 -8.02 -13.83 -9.96
CA ARG A 216 -6.98 -12.78 -9.97
C ARG A 216 -6.81 -12.08 -8.64
N ASN A 217 -7.91 -11.67 -8.05
CA ASN A 217 -7.92 -10.87 -6.83
C ASN A 217 -9.29 -11.03 -6.17
N THR A 218 -9.39 -12.01 -5.29
CA THR A 218 -10.58 -12.17 -4.44
C THR A 218 -10.56 -11.01 -3.44
N GLU A 219 -11.66 -10.27 -3.36
CA GLU A 219 -11.89 -9.26 -2.33
C GLU A 219 -13.04 -9.67 -1.39
N LYS A 220 -13.11 -9.08 -0.19
CA LYS A 220 -14.22 -9.37 0.77
C LYS A 220 -15.58 -9.05 0.16
N LYS A 221 -15.67 -7.99 -0.66
CA LYS A 221 -16.90 -7.61 -1.40
C LYS A 221 -17.33 -8.65 -2.44
N ASP A 222 -16.42 -9.53 -2.86
CA ASP A 222 -16.74 -10.58 -3.83
C ASP A 222 -17.58 -11.69 -3.21
N ILE A 223 -17.55 -11.87 -1.89
CA ILE A 223 -18.47 -12.78 -1.19
C ILE A 223 -19.91 -12.38 -1.50
N GLN A 224 -20.22 -11.08 -1.44
CA GLN A 224 -21.54 -10.58 -1.76
C GLN A 224 -21.86 -10.74 -3.25
N SER A 225 -20.88 -10.57 -4.13
CA SER A 225 -21.06 -10.78 -5.57
C SER A 225 -21.41 -12.25 -5.90
N VAL A 226 -20.78 -13.21 -5.22
CA VAL A 226 -21.10 -14.65 -5.36
C VAL A 226 -22.49 -14.96 -4.78
N LYS A 227 -22.82 -14.43 -3.59
CA LYS A 227 -24.16 -14.57 -3.00
C LYS A 227 -25.25 -14.00 -3.91
N GLN A 228 -25.00 -12.85 -4.52
CA GLN A 228 -25.93 -12.20 -5.43
C GLN A 228 -26.10 -13.00 -6.72
N TYR A 229 -25.02 -13.54 -7.29
CA TYR A 229 -25.09 -14.42 -8.45
C TYR A 229 -26.00 -15.64 -8.21
N VAL A 230 -25.86 -16.28 -7.03
CA VAL A 230 -26.71 -17.40 -6.63
C VAL A 230 -28.17 -16.96 -6.53
N LYS A 231 -28.44 -15.80 -5.94
CA LYS A 231 -29.79 -15.24 -5.82
C LYS A 231 -30.43 -14.99 -7.19
N ASP A 232 -29.69 -14.38 -8.11
CA ASP A 232 -30.18 -13.99 -9.44
C ASP A 232 -30.38 -15.20 -10.36
N ASN A 233 -29.64 -16.29 -10.14
CA ASN A 233 -29.68 -17.49 -10.97
C ASN A 233 -30.32 -18.70 -10.27
N ASN A 234 -30.92 -18.53 -9.10
CA ASN A 234 -31.36 -19.63 -8.23
C ASN A 234 -32.24 -20.68 -8.93
N LYS A 235 -33.10 -20.24 -9.86
CA LYS A 235 -34.00 -21.12 -10.65
C LYS A 235 -33.27 -21.96 -11.71
N LYS A 236 -32.06 -21.56 -12.10
CA LYS A 236 -31.24 -22.19 -13.15
C LYS A 236 -30.13 -23.08 -12.57
N LEU A 237 -29.93 -23.06 -11.25
CA LEU A 237 -28.89 -23.83 -10.56
C LEU A 237 -29.44 -25.17 -10.07
N THR A 238 -28.69 -26.24 -10.27
CA THR A 238 -28.98 -27.55 -9.67
C THR A 238 -28.67 -27.52 -8.17
N GLU A 239 -29.23 -28.46 -7.41
CA GLU A 239 -28.97 -28.57 -5.97
C GLU A 239 -27.48 -28.80 -5.66
N ASP A 240 -26.76 -29.56 -6.50
CA ASP A 240 -25.33 -29.77 -6.33
C ASP A 240 -24.51 -28.50 -6.64
N GLN A 241 -24.92 -27.71 -7.64
CA GLN A 241 -24.31 -26.40 -7.89
C GLN A 241 -24.54 -25.43 -6.72
N LYS A 242 -25.74 -25.43 -6.11
CA LYS A 242 -26.02 -24.62 -4.92
C LYS A 242 -25.12 -25.03 -3.75
N LYS A 243 -24.90 -26.33 -3.52
CA LYS A 243 -23.96 -26.82 -2.50
C LYS A 243 -22.52 -26.37 -2.77
N GLU A 244 -22.06 -26.44 -4.02
CA GLU A 244 -20.73 -25.96 -4.40
C GLU A 244 -20.59 -24.43 -4.22
N PHE A 245 -21.65 -23.64 -4.49
CA PHE A 245 -21.66 -22.21 -4.17
C PHE A 245 -21.60 -21.91 -2.67
N VAL A 246 -22.28 -22.71 -1.84
CA VAL A 246 -22.17 -22.60 -0.37
C VAL A 246 -20.73 -22.87 0.06
N LYS A 247 -20.12 -23.96 -0.43
CA LYS A 247 -18.69 -24.25 -0.17
C LYS A 247 -17.77 -23.13 -0.63
N LEU A 248 -18.02 -22.55 -1.80
CA LEU A 248 -17.24 -21.41 -2.31
C LEU A 248 -17.34 -20.22 -1.36
N VAL A 249 -18.55 -19.84 -0.95
CA VAL A 249 -18.78 -18.73 -0.01
C VAL A 249 -18.13 -19.01 1.34
N ASP A 250 -18.18 -20.24 1.84
CA ASP A 250 -17.54 -20.62 3.11
C ASP A 250 -16.02 -20.53 3.04
N GLU A 251 -15.39 -21.04 1.98
CA GLU A 251 -13.94 -20.90 1.79
C GLU A 251 -13.53 -19.43 1.59
N MET A 252 -14.36 -18.64 0.88
CA MET A 252 -14.15 -17.19 0.79
C MET A 252 -14.28 -16.51 2.16
N ASN A 253 -15.26 -16.88 2.99
CA ASN A 253 -15.37 -16.35 4.36
C ASN A 253 -14.15 -16.73 5.21
N LYS A 254 -13.62 -17.95 5.06
CA LYS A 254 -12.38 -18.37 5.73
C LYS A 254 -11.14 -17.60 5.25
N MET A 255 -11.12 -17.09 4.03
CA MET A 255 -10.04 -16.21 3.56
C MET A 255 -10.06 -14.84 4.28
N TYR A 256 -11.23 -14.36 4.67
CA TYR A 256 -11.41 -13.09 5.40
C TYR A 256 -11.78 -13.29 6.86
N ALA A 257 -11.58 -14.50 7.39
CA ALA A 257 -11.74 -14.76 8.80
C ALA A 257 -10.71 -13.94 9.57
N PRO A 258 -11.01 -13.54 10.82
CA PRO A 258 -10.03 -12.90 11.69
C PRO A 258 -8.73 -13.69 11.69
N ILE A 259 -7.59 -12.98 11.69
CA ILE A 259 -6.28 -13.62 11.75
C ILE A 259 -6.28 -14.55 12.96
N GLU A 260 -5.90 -15.82 12.74
CA GLU A 260 -5.80 -16.80 13.81
C GLU A 260 -4.41 -16.78 14.45
N LEU A 261 -4.32 -17.12 15.74
CA LEU A 261 -3.06 -17.26 16.46
C LEU A 261 -2.07 -18.20 15.72
N GLY A 262 -2.60 -19.26 15.08
CA GLY A 262 -1.79 -20.20 14.30
C GLY A 262 -1.09 -19.57 13.08
N PHE A 263 -1.57 -18.45 12.55
CA PHE A 263 -0.88 -17.71 11.50
C PHE A 263 0.35 -16.98 12.05
N LEU A 264 0.23 -16.32 13.21
CA LEU A 264 1.37 -15.69 13.88
C LEU A 264 2.47 -16.70 14.20
N THR A 265 2.12 -17.90 14.67
CA THR A 265 3.07 -19.00 14.91
C THR A 265 3.85 -19.38 13.65
N LYS A 266 3.21 -19.35 12.47
CA LYS A 266 3.89 -19.63 11.19
C LYS A 266 4.89 -18.53 10.82
N LEU A 267 4.53 -17.27 11.04
CA LEU A 267 5.40 -16.12 10.72
C LEU A 267 6.66 -16.06 11.60
N ILE A 268 6.57 -16.44 12.88
CA ILE A 268 7.72 -16.41 13.79
C ILE A 268 8.59 -17.68 13.73
N LYS A 269 8.07 -18.77 13.15
CA LYS A 269 8.81 -20.03 12.98
C LYS A 269 10.18 -19.85 12.29
N PRO A 270 10.29 -19.16 11.13
CA PRO A 270 11.57 -18.97 10.43
C PRO A 270 12.52 -18.00 11.13
N LEU A 271 12.06 -17.19 12.09
CA LEU A 271 12.91 -16.24 12.81
C LEU A 271 13.98 -16.97 13.65
N PRO A 272 15.19 -16.39 13.81
CA PRO A 272 16.25 -16.95 14.65
C PRO A 272 15.80 -17.23 16.08
N LYS A 273 16.38 -18.27 16.71
CA LYS A 273 15.96 -18.73 18.06
C LYS A 273 16.21 -17.68 19.15
N ASP A 274 17.25 -16.88 18.99
CA ASP A 274 17.68 -15.78 19.84
C ASP A 274 16.94 -14.46 19.54
N SER A 275 16.00 -14.44 18.59
CA SER A 275 15.21 -13.27 18.25
C SER A 275 14.31 -12.85 19.42
N GLU A 276 14.48 -11.63 19.91
CA GLU A 276 13.64 -11.07 20.95
C GLU A 276 12.19 -10.88 20.45
N VAL A 277 12.03 -10.46 19.20
CA VAL A 277 10.73 -10.41 18.50
C VAL A 277 10.03 -11.77 18.58
N LYS A 278 10.73 -12.86 18.22
CA LYS A 278 10.16 -14.21 18.28
C LYS A 278 9.67 -14.57 19.67
N THR A 279 10.47 -14.33 20.70
CA THR A 279 10.13 -14.63 22.09
C THR A 279 8.93 -13.81 22.56
N LYS A 280 8.93 -12.49 22.31
CA LYS A 280 7.81 -11.61 22.69
C LYS A 280 6.51 -11.99 22.00
N THR A 281 6.56 -12.25 20.69
CA THR A 281 5.37 -12.68 19.94
C THR A 281 4.89 -14.05 20.41
N GLN A 282 5.77 -15.00 20.71
CA GLN A 282 5.37 -16.30 21.25
C GLN A 282 4.69 -16.16 22.62
N ASN A 283 5.19 -15.29 23.49
CA ASN A 283 4.58 -15.02 24.79
C ASN A 283 3.19 -14.40 24.63
N PHE A 284 3.03 -13.43 23.72
CA PHE A 284 1.73 -12.84 23.38
C PHE A 284 0.73 -13.90 22.87
N ILE A 285 1.18 -14.80 21.99
CA ILE A 285 0.34 -15.91 21.50
C ILE A 285 -0.09 -16.80 22.67
N ASN A 286 0.84 -17.16 23.57
CA ASN A 286 0.57 -18.05 24.70
C ASN A 286 -0.34 -17.42 25.75
N SER A 287 -0.32 -16.09 25.90
CA SER A 287 -1.20 -15.37 26.84
C SER A 287 -2.62 -15.21 26.31
N LYS A 288 -2.92 -15.63 25.08
CA LYS A 288 -4.20 -15.39 24.40
C LYS A 288 -4.93 -16.67 24.03
N LYS A 289 -6.25 -16.67 24.24
CA LYS A 289 -7.16 -17.70 23.72
C LYS A 289 -7.60 -17.40 22.28
N SER A 290 -7.78 -16.12 21.95
CA SER A 290 -8.15 -15.61 20.63
C SER A 290 -7.56 -14.21 20.43
N LEU A 291 -7.60 -13.72 19.19
CA LEU A 291 -7.08 -12.39 18.80
C LEU A 291 -8.10 -11.26 18.88
N GLY A 292 -9.31 -11.52 19.38
CA GLY A 292 -10.31 -10.48 19.67
C GLY A 292 -10.25 -10.00 21.12
N GLU A 293 -10.87 -8.85 21.40
CA GLU A 293 -11.00 -8.28 22.75
C GLU A 293 -9.63 -8.00 23.39
N LEU A 294 -8.80 -7.20 22.70
CA LEU A 294 -7.51 -6.79 23.23
C LEU A 294 -7.68 -5.89 24.47
N SER A 295 -6.97 -6.23 25.53
CA SER A 295 -6.83 -5.40 26.73
C SER A 295 -5.74 -4.35 26.54
N GLU A 296 -5.65 -3.37 27.44
CA GLU A 296 -4.58 -2.36 27.44
C GLU A 296 -3.17 -3.00 27.40
N ILE A 297 -2.95 -4.09 28.13
CA ILE A 297 -1.67 -4.81 28.17
C ILE A 297 -1.32 -5.38 26.78
N ASP A 298 -2.34 -5.83 26.04
CA ASP A 298 -2.15 -6.40 24.72
C ASP A 298 -1.78 -5.36 23.69
N TYR A 299 -2.45 -4.20 23.71
CA TYR A 299 -2.09 -3.08 22.84
C TYR A 299 -0.65 -2.63 23.08
N ASN A 300 -0.25 -2.48 24.34
CA ASN A 300 1.13 -2.14 24.70
C ASN A 300 2.13 -3.21 24.25
N THR A 301 1.77 -4.50 24.39
CA THR A 301 2.61 -5.62 23.94
C THR A 301 2.79 -5.62 22.43
N LEU A 302 1.71 -5.43 21.66
CA LEU A 302 1.76 -5.34 20.21
C LEU A 302 2.57 -4.14 19.74
N SER A 303 2.38 -2.98 20.36
CA SER A 303 3.14 -1.75 20.06
C SER A 303 4.64 -1.92 20.31
N ASP A 304 5.00 -2.56 21.44
CA ASP A 304 6.39 -2.89 21.76
C ASP A 304 7.01 -3.86 20.75
N ILE A 305 6.28 -4.91 20.37
CA ILE A 305 6.74 -5.85 19.33
C ILE A 305 6.95 -5.14 17.99
N LEU A 306 6.04 -4.25 17.59
CA LEU A 306 6.16 -3.47 16.34
C LEU A 306 7.40 -2.58 16.34
N LEU A 307 7.66 -1.84 17.43
CA LEU A 307 8.87 -1.05 17.57
C LEU A 307 10.12 -1.93 17.57
N LYS A 308 10.07 -3.07 18.25
CA LYS A 308 11.19 -4.02 18.27
C LYS A 308 11.48 -4.57 16.87
N ILE A 309 10.46 -4.93 16.09
CA ILE A 309 10.65 -5.35 14.70
C ILE A 309 11.43 -4.28 13.92
N ARG A 310 11.02 -3.00 13.97
CA ARG A 310 11.71 -1.92 13.25
C ARG A 310 13.17 -1.79 13.70
N THR A 311 13.41 -1.75 15.00
CA THR A 311 14.77 -1.58 15.55
C THR A 311 15.68 -2.78 15.33
N GLU A 312 15.13 -4.00 15.20
CA GLU A 312 15.90 -5.22 14.97
C GLU A 312 16.02 -5.63 13.51
N THR A 313 15.24 -5.04 12.59
CA THR A 313 15.26 -5.41 11.16
C THR A 313 16.68 -5.39 10.59
N LEU A 314 17.49 -4.39 10.94
CA LEU A 314 18.86 -4.25 10.45
C LEU A 314 19.89 -5.20 11.14
N LYS A 315 19.54 -5.83 12.28
CA LYS A 315 20.39 -6.83 12.94
C LYS A 315 20.57 -8.07 12.06
N TYR A 316 19.54 -8.44 11.31
CA TYR A 316 19.57 -9.55 10.37
C TYR A 316 20.06 -9.08 9.01
N LYS A 317 20.90 -9.85 8.31
CA LYS A 317 21.39 -9.50 6.95
C LYS A 317 20.61 -10.15 5.81
N LYS A 318 19.93 -11.27 6.09
CA LYS A 318 19.21 -12.03 5.05
C LYS A 318 17.89 -11.35 4.71
N GLY A 319 17.68 -11.07 3.42
CA GLY A 319 16.44 -10.50 2.89
C GLY A 319 15.18 -11.27 3.30
N ASN A 320 15.23 -12.61 3.27
CA ASN A 320 14.11 -13.45 3.68
C ASN A 320 13.71 -13.23 5.14
N THR A 321 14.69 -13.16 6.06
CA THR A 321 14.40 -12.93 7.48
C THR A 321 13.82 -11.55 7.73
N ARG A 322 14.30 -10.53 7.00
CA ARG A 322 13.71 -9.19 7.04
C ARG A 322 12.29 -9.17 6.47
N LEU A 323 12.03 -9.93 5.41
CA LEU A 323 10.68 -10.07 4.85
C LEU A 323 9.73 -10.73 5.86
N ASP A 324 10.16 -11.80 6.53
CA ASP A 324 9.37 -12.45 7.59
C ASP A 324 9.03 -11.48 8.73
N LEU A 325 9.98 -10.60 9.11
CA LEU A 325 9.75 -9.54 10.11
C LEU A 325 8.76 -8.47 9.63
N LEU A 326 8.86 -8.02 8.37
CA LEU A 326 7.92 -7.06 7.80
C LEU A 326 6.51 -7.65 7.70
N ASP A 327 6.40 -8.93 7.34
CA ASP A 327 5.13 -9.65 7.30
C ASP A 327 4.50 -9.79 8.67
N LEU A 328 5.31 -10.08 9.69
CA LEU A 328 4.87 -10.05 11.07
C LEU A 328 4.42 -8.64 11.46
N SER A 329 5.17 -7.59 11.12
CA SER A 329 4.80 -6.20 11.40
C SER A 329 3.46 -5.81 10.79
N LEU A 330 3.22 -6.13 9.52
CA LEU A 330 1.94 -5.86 8.84
C LEU A 330 0.78 -6.63 9.49
N THR A 331 1.03 -7.88 9.87
CA THR A 331 0.02 -8.74 10.50
C THR A 331 -0.36 -8.23 11.90
N LEU A 332 0.62 -7.84 12.71
CA LEU A 332 0.39 -7.30 14.05
C LEU A 332 -0.29 -5.93 14.01
N GLU A 333 0.09 -5.07 13.05
CA GLU A 333 -0.61 -3.80 12.83
C GLU A 333 -2.08 -4.05 12.49
N ASN A 334 -2.40 -5.00 11.59
CA ASN A 334 -3.78 -5.27 11.22
C ASN A 334 -4.62 -5.81 12.40
N ILE A 335 -4.04 -6.65 13.26
CA ILE A 335 -4.68 -7.11 14.50
C ILE A 335 -4.98 -5.91 15.41
N LEU A 336 -3.98 -5.06 15.65
CA LEU A 336 -4.11 -3.87 16.48
C LEU A 336 -5.20 -2.94 15.90
N PHE A 337 -5.10 -2.59 14.61
CA PHE A 337 -6.00 -1.67 13.91
C PHE A 337 -7.46 -2.13 13.95
N THR A 338 -7.73 -3.43 13.76
CA THR A 338 -9.08 -3.98 13.75
C THR A 338 -9.78 -3.81 15.10
N GLU A 339 -9.02 -3.94 16.19
CA GLU A 339 -9.56 -3.90 17.55
C GLU A 339 -9.58 -2.48 18.15
N LEU A 340 -8.80 -1.53 17.62
CA LEU A 340 -8.63 -0.18 18.20
C LEU A 340 -9.93 0.61 18.44
N ASN A 341 -10.99 0.36 17.67
CA ASN A 341 -12.30 0.98 17.89
C ASN A 341 -12.91 0.61 19.25
N THR A 342 -12.53 -0.53 19.82
CA THR A 342 -13.02 -1.01 21.13
C THR A 342 -12.32 -0.35 22.31
N TRP A 343 -11.12 0.20 22.11
CA TRP A 343 -10.36 0.83 23.18
C TRP A 343 -10.84 2.26 23.45
N ALA A 344 -11.82 2.42 24.34
CA ALA A 344 -12.35 3.71 24.77
C ALA A 344 -11.77 4.12 26.15
N PRO A 345 -10.83 5.09 26.21
CA PRO A 345 -10.27 5.55 27.48
C PRO A 345 -11.33 6.31 28.30
N LYS A 346 -11.45 6.00 29.59
CA LYS A 346 -12.40 6.62 30.53
C LYS A 346 -11.76 7.68 31.43
N THR A 347 -10.44 7.62 31.59
CA THR A 347 -9.67 8.51 32.45
C THR A 347 -8.57 9.20 31.66
N LEU A 348 -8.08 10.34 32.15
CA LEU A 348 -6.89 10.99 31.57
C LEU A 348 -5.69 10.02 31.54
N SER A 349 -5.58 9.15 32.54
CA SER A 349 -4.54 8.12 32.62
C SER A 349 -4.59 7.16 31.44
N GLU A 350 -5.76 6.59 31.19
CA GLU A 350 -5.98 5.69 30.04
C GLU A 350 -5.77 6.42 28.71
N LEU A 351 -6.17 7.70 28.61
CA LEU A 351 -6.00 8.49 27.41
C LEU A 351 -4.52 8.76 27.10
N LEU A 352 -3.72 9.11 28.11
CA LEU A 352 -2.27 9.32 27.97
C LEU A 352 -1.53 8.03 27.62
N LYS A 353 -1.93 6.90 28.22
CA LYS A 353 -1.40 5.57 27.88
C LYS A 353 -1.72 5.18 26.44
N LYS A 354 -2.97 5.38 26.01
CA LYS A 354 -3.38 5.15 24.61
C LYS A 354 -2.58 6.04 23.67
N ASN A 355 -2.40 7.32 24.00
CA ASN A 355 -1.59 8.25 23.21
C ASN A 355 -0.14 7.76 23.06
N TYR A 356 0.51 7.36 24.16
CA TYR A 356 1.86 6.79 24.12
C TYR A 356 1.92 5.51 23.27
N CYS A 357 1.01 4.56 23.50
CA CYS A 357 0.97 3.28 22.79
C CYS A 357 0.85 3.49 21.27
N LEU A 358 -0.05 4.37 20.83
CA LEU A 358 -0.26 4.64 19.42
C LEU A 358 0.91 5.41 18.80
N ALA A 359 1.52 6.36 19.51
CA ALA A 359 2.74 7.03 19.05
C ALA A 359 3.91 6.05 18.87
N GLN A 360 4.09 5.12 19.82
CA GLN A 360 5.06 4.04 19.71
C GLN A 360 4.76 3.12 18.51
N THR A 361 3.48 2.83 18.27
CA THR A 361 3.05 2.04 17.11
C THR A 361 3.40 2.75 15.80
N LEU A 362 3.14 4.05 15.69
CA LEU A 362 3.53 4.88 14.53
C LEU A 362 5.04 4.84 14.27
N ALA A 363 5.85 4.86 15.34
CA ALA A 363 7.28 4.64 15.24
C ALA A 363 7.61 3.21 14.78
N GLY A 364 6.92 2.17 15.27
CA GLY A 364 7.13 0.79 14.81
C GLY A 364 6.80 0.54 13.34
N ILE A 365 5.75 1.19 12.82
CA ILE A 365 5.26 0.95 11.44
C ILE A 365 5.89 1.88 10.39
N GLY A 366 6.77 2.80 10.77
CA GLY A 366 7.48 3.66 9.81
C GLY A 366 6.92 5.07 9.66
N ASN A 367 5.74 5.37 10.20
CA ASN A 367 5.11 6.70 10.04
C ASN A 367 5.87 7.80 10.79
N LEU A 368 6.49 7.49 11.93
CA LEU A 368 7.33 8.40 12.71
C LEU A 368 8.77 7.90 12.67
N GLU A 369 9.77 8.73 12.42
CA GLU A 369 11.17 8.28 12.41
C GLU A 369 11.66 7.82 13.79
N LEU A 370 12.62 6.89 13.81
CA LEU A 370 13.17 6.39 15.09
C LEU A 370 13.79 7.52 15.91
N TRP A 371 14.50 8.46 15.27
CA TRP A 371 15.08 9.59 15.98
C TRP A 371 14.02 10.57 16.51
N GLU A 372 12.90 10.75 15.79
CA GLU A 372 11.76 11.57 16.25
C GLU A 372 11.13 10.91 17.48
N TRP A 373 10.92 9.58 17.42
CA TRP A 373 10.43 8.79 18.54
C TRP A 373 11.34 8.92 19.77
N GLU A 374 12.65 8.78 19.61
CA GLU A 374 13.62 8.91 20.71
C GLU A 374 13.55 10.29 21.39
N LYS A 375 13.20 11.35 20.65
CA LYS A 375 13.05 12.71 21.20
C LYS A 375 11.76 12.92 21.97
N VAL A 376 10.67 12.27 21.58
CA VAL A 376 9.34 12.49 22.19
C VAL A 376 8.99 11.45 23.25
N LYS A 377 9.56 10.25 23.20
CA LYS A 377 9.11 9.11 24.02
C LYS A 377 9.07 9.48 25.48
N LEU A 378 10.13 10.05 26.06
CA LEU A 378 10.21 10.34 27.50
C LEU A 378 9.11 11.31 27.96
N THR A 379 8.83 12.36 27.20
CA THR A 379 7.75 13.31 27.54
C THR A 379 6.38 12.64 27.48
N LEU A 380 6.19 11.72 26.53
CA LEU A 380 4.97 10.92 26.41
C LEU A 380 4.88 9.82 27.49
N THR A 381 6.01 9.22 27.92
CA THR A 381 6.05 8.12 28.91
C THR A 381 5.98 8.60 30.35
N ALA A 382 6.46 9.82 30.66
CA ALA A 382 6.78 10.26 32.03
C ALA A 382 5.64 10.01 33.04
N ASN A 383 5.78 8.86 33.71
CA ASN A 383 5.39 8.36 35.02
C ASN A 383 4.23 9.02 35.77
N SER A 384 3.21 8.20 36.04
CA SER A 384 2.07 8.40 36.95
C SER A 384 1.24 9.66 36.72
N VAL A 385 0.02 9.45 36.25
CA VAL A 385 -1.01 10.49 36.05
C VAL A 385 -1.35 11.24 37.34
N ASP A 386 -0.95 10.72 38.50
CA ASP A 386 -1.18 11.33 39.80
C ASP A 386 -0.37 12.61 40.06
N LYS A 387 0.55 13.03 39.17
CA LYS A 387 1.40 14.21 39.39
C LYS A 387 1.67 15.12 38.18
N LYS A 388 1.05 14.90 37.01
CA LYS A 388 1.26 15.85 35.90
C LYS A 388 0.61 17.18 36.22
N ASN A 389 1.41 18.24 36.29
CA ASN A 389 0.87 19.60 36.33
C ASN A 389 0.34 19.99 34.94
N ILE A 390 -0.39 21.10 34.87
CA ILE A 390 -1.03 21.55 33.63
C ILE A 390 -0.01 21.83 32.51
N ASP A 391 1.18 22.33 32.85
CA ASP A 391 2.25 22.62 31.88
C ASP A 391 2.77 21.34 31.21
N GLU A 392 2.97 20.27 31.97
CA GLU A 392 3.36 18.97 31.44
C GLU A 392 2.28 18.38 30.52
N LEU A 393 1.00 18.56 30.84
CA LEU A 393 -0.11 18.14 29.97
C LEU A 393 -0.15 18.93 28.67
N ILE A 394 0.08 20.24 28.72
CA ILE A 394 0.20 21.10 27.53
C ILE A 394 1.36 20.62 26.65
N GLN A 395 2.52 20.31 27.24
CA GLN A 395 3.67 19.80 26.49
C GLN A 395 3.38 18.46 25.81
N VAL A 396 2.74 17.51 26.50
CA VAL A 396 2.32 16.25 25.89
C VAL A 396 1.36 16.49 24.73
N ASN A 397 0.37 17.36 24.91
CA ASN A 397 -0.60 17.69 23.87
C ASN A 397 0.07 18.29 22.63
N GLU A 398 0.97 19.26 22.81
CA GLU A 398 1.70 19.89 21.69
C GLU A 398 2.64 18.93 20.97
N LEU A 399 3.36 18.08 21.69
CA LEU A 399 4.17 17.01 21.06
C LEU A 399 3.29 16.01 20.31
N SER A 400 2.13 15.68 20.86
CA SER A 400 1.22 14.72 20.21
C SER A 400 0.65 15.28 18.90
N LYS A 401 0.33 16.58 18.86
CA LYS A 401 -0.02 17.27 17.61
C LYS A 401 1.14 17.26 16.60
N ARG A 402 2.38 17.47 17.04
CA ARG A 402 3.56 17.39 16.15
C ARG A 402 3.76 16.00 15.54
N ILE A 403 3.50 14.94 16.31
CA ILE A 403 3.59 13.56 15.80
C ILE A 403 2.58 13.32 14.67
N ILE A 404 1.38 13.91 14.74
CA ILE A 404 0.41 13.85 13.62
C ILE A 404 1.00 14.51 12.37
N GLU A 405 1.60 15.69 12.52
CA GLU A 405 2.19 16.44 11.41
C GLU A 405 3.37 15.70 10.77
N TRP A 406 4.30 15.20 11.57
CA TRP A 406 5.43 14.40 11.09
C TRP A 406 4.94 13.12 10.40
N SER A 407 3.98 12.42 11.01
CA SER A 407 3.44 11.18 10.44
C SER A 407 2.69 11.39 9.13
N ALA A 408 1.91 12.46 9.00
CA ALA A 408 1.24 12.80 7.74
C ALA A 408 2.25 13.26 6.67
N ASN A 409 3.27 14.01 7.07
CA ASN A 409 4.32 14.46 6.17
C ASN A 409 5.27 13.34 5.73
N MET A 410 5.43 12.26 6.50
CA MET A 410 6.12 11.04 6.05
C MET A 410 5.46 10.47 4.77
N ILE A 411 4.13 10.40 4.75
CA ILE A 411 3.38 9.94 3.58
C ILE A 411 3.55 10.92 2.42
N ARG A 412 3.38 12.22 2.67
CA ARG A 412 3.51 13.27 1.63
C ARG A 412 4.91 13.36 1.03
N SER A 413 5.95 13.28 1.86
CA SER A 413 7.34 13.30 1.39
C SER A 413 7.69 12.03 0.61
N THR A 414 7.11 10.89 0.97
CA THR A 414 7.32 9.63 0.25
C THR A 414 6.68 9.66 -1.14
N TYR A 415 5.43 10.13 -1.27
CA TYR A 415 4.64 9.97 -2.50
C TYR A 415 4.31 11.27 -3.26
N GLY A 416 4.68 12.44 -2.72
CA GLY A 416 4.18 13.73 -3.20
C GLY A 416 4.49 14.02 -4.67
N ASN A 417 5.69 13.66 -5.14
CA ASN A 417 6.10 13.87 -6.53
C ASN A 417 5.25 13.04 -7.50
N GLU A 418 5.12 11.74 -7.25
CA GLU A 418 4.35 10.82 -8.07
C GLU A 418 2.85 11.09 -7.99
N LEU A 419 2.36 11.52 -6.82
CA LEU A 419 0.98 11.95 -6.66
C LEU A 419 0.69 13.19 -7.50
N ASN A 420 1.57 14.20 -7.47
CA ASN A 420 1.42 15.40 -8.31
C ASN A 420 1.44 15.07 -9.80
N LEU A 421 2.30 14.12 -10.22
CA LEU A 421 2.31 13.59 -11.58
C LEU A 421 0.95 13.00 -11.96
N PHE A 422 0.37 12.15 -11.10
CA PHE A 422 -0.93 11.53 -11.34
C PHE A 422 -2.09 12.54 -11.30
N LEU A 423 -2.04 13.53 -10.41
CA LEU A 423 -3.06 14.59 -10.32
C LEU A 423 -3.17 15.41 -11.61
N GLY A 424 -2.10 15.46 -12.41
CA GLY A 424 -2.11 16.08 -13.72
C GLY A 424 -3.16 15.51 -14.67
N PHE A 425 -3.39 14.19 -14.65
CA PHE A 425 -4.26 13.50 -15.62
C PHE A 425 -5.37 12.64 -14.98
N GLU A 426 -5.28 12.32 -13.69
CA GLU A 426 -6.25 11.50 -12.96
C GLU A 426 -6.60 12.15 -11.60
N PRO A 427 -7.58 13.08 -11.58
CA PRO A 427 -7.92 13.85 -10.38
C PRO A 427 -8.34 13.03 -9.17
N ILE A 428 -8.90 11.82 -9.35
CA ILE A 428 -9.30 10.95 -8.24
C ILE A 428 -8.10 10.43 -7.43
N ALA A 429 -6.87 10.58 -7.92
CA ALA A 429 -5.65 10.28 -7.16
C ALA A 429 -5.52 11.14 -5.89
N HIS A 430 -6.20 12.29 -5.79
CA HIS A 430 -6.05 13.24 -4.67
C HIS A 430 -6.36 12.59 -3.31
N GLY A 431 -7.24 11.58 -3.28
CA GLY A 431 -7.60 10.86 -2.07
C GLY A 431 -6.54 9.87 -1.56
N PHE A 432 -5.45 9.65 -2.31
CA PHE A 432 -4.43 8.64 -1.97
C PHE A 432 -3.79 8.86 -0.58
N ILE A 433 -3.40 10.10 -0.25
CA ILE A 433 -2.78 10.40 1.06
C ILE A 433 -3.78 10.16 2.19
N ASP A 434 -5.02 10.60 2.00
CA ASP A 434 -6.10 10.43 2.99
C ASP A 434 -6.44 8.94 3.18
N ASP A 435 -6.45 8.14 2.11
CA ASP A 435 -6.59 6.69 2.19
C ASP A 435 -5.48 6.04 3.01
N LYS A 436 -4.21 6.39 2.75
CA LYS A 436 -3.07 5.89 3.56
C LYS A 436 -3.17 6.30 5.03
N ILE A 437 -3.70 7.50 5.34
CA ILE A 437 -3.94 7.92 6.73
C ILE A 437 -5.04 7.07 7.36
N ARG A 438 -6.20 6.95 6.69
CA ARG A 438 -7.39 6.23 7.20
C ARG A 438 -7.18 4.73 7.37
N ALA A 439 -6.36 4.14 6.51
CA ALA A 439 -6.01 2.72 6.56
C ALA A 439 -4.92 2.38 7.59
N SER A 440 -4.48 3.35 8.41
CA SER A 440 -3.39 3.17 9.38
C SER A 440 -3.77 3.59 10.79
N VAL A 441 -2.91 3.22 11.74
CA VAL A 441 -3.03 3.62 13.15
C VAL A 441 -3.04 5.15 13.34
N LEU A 442 -2.57 5.92 12.35
CA LEU A 442 -2.53 7.39 12.40
C LEU A 442 -3.91 8.02 12.56
N LEU A 443 -4.98 7.44 11.97
CA LEU A 443 -6.34 7.94 12.18
C LEU A 443 -6.76 7.86 13.65
N PHE A 444 -6.51 6.71 14.28
CA PHE A 444 -6.81 6.48 15.69
C PHE A 444 -5.96 7.35 16.61
N TYR A 445 -4.71 7.58 16.23
CA TYR A 445 -3.84 8.51 16.94
C TYR A 445 -4.40 9.93 16.89
N GLY A 446 -4.77 10.43 15.70
CA GLY A 446 -5.40 11.74 15.53
C GLY A 446 -6.66 11.94 16.39
N ASN A 447 -7.52 10.92 16.47
CA ASN A 447 -8.70 10.94 17.35
C ASN A 447 -8.31 11.01 18.84
N THR A 448 -7.28 10.26 19.24
CA THR A 448 -6.77 10.26 20.63
C THR A 448 -6.20 11.61 21.01
N VAL A 449 -5.43 12.24 20.11
CA VAL A 449 -4.90 13.61 20.33
C VAL A 449 -6.03 14.65 20.38
N SER A 450 -7.08 14.49 19.57
CA SER A 450 -8.25 15.36 19.62
C SER A 450 -8.92 15.31 21.01
N GLN A 451 -9.10 14.12 21.57
CA GLN A 451 -9.65 13.94 22.92
C GLN A 451 -8.73 14.54 24.00
N LEU A 452 -7.41 14.37 23.85
CA LEU A 452 -6.44 14.96 24.78
C LEU A 452 -6.46 16.48 24.72
N ASN A 453 -6.54 17.05 23.52
CA ASN A 453 -6.64 18.49 23.33
C ASN A 453 -7.91 19.06 23.97
N GLU A 454 -9.05 18.38 23.78
CA GLU A 454 -10.32 18.76 24.43
C GLU A 454 -10.20 18.79 25.97
N PHE A 455 -9.58 17.76 26.55
CA PHE A 455 -9.33 17.70 27.98
C PHE A 455 -8.46 18.88 28.44
N VAL A 456 -7.33 19.13 27.78
CA VAL A 456 -6.41 20.22 28.14
C VAL A 456 -7.09 21.58 28.03
N MET A 457 -7.82 21.84 26.93
CA MET A 457 -8.53 23.10 26.72
C MET A 457 -9.56 23.38 27.81
N LYS A 458 -10.28 22.33 28.25
CA LYS A 458 -11.25 22.42 29.34
C LYS A 458 -10.59 22.80 30.67
N GLU A 459 -9.46 22.17 31.01
CA GLU A 459 -8.76 22.44 32.27
C GLU A 459 -8.13 23.84 32.33
N ILE A 460 -7.67 24.38 31.20
CA ILE A 460 -7.12 25.75 31.12
C ILE A 460 -8.19 26.83 30.91
N GLY A 461 -9.48 26.46 30.83
CA GLY A 461 -10.58 27.38 30.59
C GLY A 461 -10.58 28.05 29.21
N GLN A 462 -9.91 27.45 28.21
CA GLN A 462 -9.91 27.95 26.84
C GLN A 462 -10.99 27.26 26.01
N LYS A 463 -11.71 28.03 25.20
CA LYS A 463 -12.70 27.52 24.25
C LYS A 463 -12.32 28.02 22.86
N ASN A 464 -12.13 27.10 21.92
CA ASN A 464 -12.10 27.44 20.51
C ASN A 464 -13.54 27.42 19.99
N GLU A 465 -13.99 28.50 19.35
CA GLU A 465 -15.25 28.57 18.61
C GLU A 465 -14.96 28.84 17.13
N VAL A 466 -15.01 27.80 16.31
CA VAL A 466 -14.86 27.88 14.85
C VAL A 466 -16.15 27.42 14.17
N LEU A 467 -16.91 28.40 13.67
CA LEU A 467 -18.06 28.20 12.78
C LEU A 467 -19.10 27.17 13.27
N ASN A 468 -19.26 27.01 14.59
CA ASN A 468 -20.18 26.03 15.21
C ASN A 468 -19.97 24.57 14.78
N LEU A 469 -18.75 24.18 14.38
CA LEU A 469 -18.45 22.79 14.02
C LEU A 469 -18.44 21.87 15.27
N ALA A 470 -18.72 20.58 15.12
CA ALA A 470 -18.70 19.65 16.27
C ALA A 470 -17.27 19.28 16.73
N ASN A 471 -16.29 19.28 15.83
CA ASN A 471 -14.92 18.76 16.06
C ASN A 471 -13.85 19.86 16.05
N GLN A 472 -14.13 21.01 16.65
CA GLN A 472 -13.27 22.20 16.56
C GLN A 472 -11.89 22.00 17.19
N ASN A 473 -11.77 21.06 18.15
CA ASN A 473 -10.52 20.70 18.80
C ASN A 473 -9.50 20.03 17.87
N GLN A 474 -9.91 19.67 16.65
CA GLN A 474 -9.03 19.15 15.58
C GLN A 474 -8.41 20.26 14.73
N ILE A 475 -8.84 21.52 14.92
CA ILE A 475 -8.34 22.68 14.18
C ILE A 475 -7.12 23.22 14.89
N LYS A 476 -6.00 23.31 14.16
CA LYS A 476 -4.76 23.94 14.64
C LYS A 476 -4.59 25.30 13.98
N GLY A 477 -4.46 26.35 14.78
CA GLY A 477 -4.01 27.66 14.29
C GLY A 477 -2.54 27.57 13.88
N LEU A 478 -2.23 27.81 12.61
CA LEU A 478 -0.84 27.83 12.11
C LEU A 478 -0.04 29.03 12.66
N ASN A 479 -0.75 30.08 13.07
CA ASN A 479 -0.19 31.25 13.75
C ASN A 479 -0.95 31.47 15.07
N PRO A 480 -0.43 31.00 16.22
CA PRO A 480 -0.96 31.39 17.52
C PRO A 480 -0.58 32.86 17.77
N GLY A 481 -1.40 33.77 17.27
CA GLY A 481 -1.26 35.21 17.46
C GLY A 481 -2.63 35.85 17.58
N TYR A 482 -2.75 36.88 18.41
CA TYR A 482 -3.96 37.69 18.46
C TYR A 482 -3.98 38.61 17.24
N ALA A 483 -4.85 38.31 16.27
CA ALA A 483 -5.18 39.25 15.20
C ALA A 483 -6.38 40.10 15.67
N LYS A 484 -6.14 41.39 15.91
CA LYS A 484 -7.19 42.39 16.20
C LYS A 484 -7.31 43.30 14.98
N GLY A 485 -8.48 43.32 14.35
CA GLY A 485 -8.76 44.15 13.19
C GLY A 485 -10.26 44.31 12.98
N GLU A 486 -10.65 45.36 12.27
CA GLU A 486 -12.04 45.57 11.87
C GLU A 486 -12.37 44.66 10.69
N LEU A 487 -13.46 43.91 10.80
CA LEU A 487 -13.89 42.98 9.75
C LEU A 487 -14.68 43.76 8.70
N VAL A 488 -14.00 44.19 7.63
CA VAL A 488 -14.61 44.98 6.56
C VAL A 488 -15.07 44.04 5.45
N VAL A 489 -16.38 44.03 5.15
CA VAL A 489 -16.93 43.30 4.01
C VAL A 489 -16.67 44.10 2.74
N ILE A 490 -15.74 43.62 1.90
CA ILE A 490 -15.53 44.18 0.56
C ILE A 490 -16.58 43.55 -0.36
N LYS A 491 -17.51 44.37 -0.87
CA LYS A 491 -18.42 43.94 -1.95
C LYS A 491 -17.61 43.79 -3.23
N GLY A 492 -17.50 42.56 -3.72
CA GLY A 492 -17.01 42.25 -5.07
C GLY A 492 -18.05 42.53 -6.13
#